data_AF-A0AAV0WG54-F1
#
_entry.id   AF-A0AAV0WG54-F1
#
_cell.length_a   1.000
_cell.length_b   1.000
_cell.length_c   1.000
_cell.angle_alpha   90.00
_cell.angle_beta   90.00
_cell.angle_gamma   90.00
#
_symmetry.space_group_name_H-M   'P 1'
#
loop_
_entity.id
_entity.type
_entity.pdbx_description
1 polymer ?
#
loop_
_entity_poly.entity_id
_entity_poly.type
_entity_poly.pdbx_seq_one_letter_code
_entity_poly.pdbx_strand_id
1 'polypeptide(L)'
;MVTTKDIEFWREFINLYRELPAVWKIKSDDYKNRDLKSQCYVKLTDKLKEHQPTADINCTKRKINTLRSNFRRELKKQINSRKSGAGADDMYEPTVWYFNDLEFLRDQECQDIGRSSIEEDMTNFVSFFY
;
A
#
# COMPACT_ATOMS: atom_id res chain seq x y z
N MET A 1 20.86 -0.08 -7.09
CA MET A 1 20.10 -1.05 -7.92
C MET A 1 19.21 -1.80 -6.95
N VAL A 2 17.89 -1.84 -7.17
CA VAL A 2 16.99 -2.68 -6.37
C VAL A 2 17.50 -4.11 -6.47
N THR A 3 17.80 -4.74 -5.34
CA THR A 3 18.19 -6.14 -5.36
C THR A 3 16.93 -6.99 -5.44
N THR A 4 16.98 -8.13 -6.14
CA THR A 4 15.84 -9.07 -6.21
C THR A 4 15.30 -9.44 -4.82
N LYS A 5 16.19 -9.45 -3.81
CA LYS A 5 15.88 -9.72 -2.40
C LYS A 5 14.98 -8.65 -1.77
N ASP A 6 15.18 -7.37 -2.11
CA ASP A 6 14.35 -6.29 -1.59
C ASP A 6 12.92 -6.41 -2.11
N ILE A 7 12.75 -6.71 -3.40
CA ILE A 7 11.42 -6.91 -4.01
C ILE A 7 10.71 -8.08 -3.35
N GLU A 8 11.41 -9.20 -3.15
CA GLU A 8 10.85 -10.39 -2.51
C GLU A 8 10.40 -10.10 -1.08
N PHE A 9 11.23 -9.44 -0.28
CA PHE A 9 10.87 -9.00 1.07
C PHE A 9 9.59 -8.15 1.08
N TRP A 10 9.50 -7.14 0.22
CA TRP A 10 8.34 -6.26 0.19
C TRP A 10 7.08 -6.96 -0.33
N ARG A 11 7.22 -7.92 -1.25
CA ARG A 11 6.10 -8.80 -1.65
C ARG A 11 5.58 -9.62 -0.47
N GLU A 12 6.46 -10.24 0.29
CA GLU A 12 6.08 -10.99 1.50
C GLU A 12 5.41 -10.08 2.53
N PHE A 13 5.94 -8.87 2.74
CA PHE A 13 5.33 -7.88 3.63
C PHE A 13 3.92 -7.49 3.17
N ILE A 14 3.73 -7.24 1.88
CA ILE A 14 2.42 -6.89 1.30
C ILE A 14 1.44 -8.07 1.40
N ASN A 15 1.91 -9.30 1.17
CA ASN A 15 1.08 -10.50 1.32
C ASN A 15 0.64 -10.71 2.78
N LEU A 16 1.56 -10.56 3.73
CA LEU A 16 1.22 -10.57 5.15
C LEU A 16 0.20 -9.47 5.49
N TYR A 17 0.37 -8.27 4.97
CA TYR A 17 -0.57 -7.18 5.18
C TYR A 17 -1.96 -7.51 4.62
N ARG A 18 -2.04 -8.11 3.42
CA ARG A 18 -3.29 -8.58 2.79
C ARG A 18 -4.03 -9.58 3.68
N GLU A 19 -3.32 -10.51 4.32
CA GLU A 19 -3.89 -11.55 5.19
C GLU A 19 -4.42 -11.03 6.54
N LEU A 20 -4.19 -9.76 6.87
CA LEU A 20 -4.56 -9.17 8.16
C LEU A 20 -5.70 -8.14 7.97
N PRO A 21 -6.97 -8.57 7.74
CA PRO A 21 -8.09 -7.66 7.49
C PRO A 21 -8.33 -6.67 8.63
N ALA A 22 -7.94 -7.01 9.86
CA ALA A 22 -8.03 -6.12 11.02
C ALA A 22 -7.29 -4.79 10.82
N VAL A 23 -6.28 -4.71 9.96
CA VAL A 23 -5.51 -3.48 9.73
C VAL A 23 -5.92 -2.69 8.49
N TRP A 24 -6.67 -3.28 7.56
CA TRP A 24 -6.98 -2.61 6.28
C TRP A 24 -8.45 -2.64 5.85
N LYS A 25 -9.24 -3.63 6.28
CA LYS A 25 -10.61 -3.84 5.80
C LYS A 25 -11.63 -3.16 6.71
N ILE A 26 -11.90 -1.88 6.48
CA ILE A 26 -12.74 -1.02 7.36
C ILE A 26 -14.12 -1.62 7.65
N LYS A 27 -14.71 -2.29 6.66
CA LYS A 27 -16.04 -2.92 6.77
C LYS A 27 -16.04 -4.28 7.49
N SER A 28 -14.89 -4.82 7.88
CA SER A 28 -14.80 -6.07 8.64
C SER A 28 -15.01 -5.85 10.13
N ASP A 29 -15.59 -6.83 10.83
CA ASP A 29 -15.66 -6.81 12.29
C ASP A 29 -14.28 -6.91 12.94
N ASP A 30 -13.33 -7.59 12.28
CA ASP A 30 -11.93 -7.64 12.70
C ASP A 30 -11.31 -6.25 12.83
N TYR A 31 -11.70 -5.31 11.98
CA TYR A 31 -11.19 -3.94 12.01
C TYR A 31 -11.65 -3.17 13.24
N LYS A 32 -12.80 -3.54 13.81
CA LYS A 32 -13.34 -2.96 15.05
C LYS A 32 -12.65 -3.54 16.29
N ASN A 33 -12.08 -4.74 16.19
CA ASN A 33 -11.39 -5.40 17.28
C ASN A 33 -10.00 -4.76 17.52
N ARG A 34 -9.88 -4.01 18.63
CA ARG A 34 -8.65 -3.29 18.99
C ARG A 34 -7.49 -4.24 19.32
N ASP A 35 -7.77 -5.33 20.01
CA ASP A 35 -6.75 -6.29 20.43
C ASP A 35 -6.20 -7.07 19.23
N LEU A 36 -7.10 -7.51 18.35
CA LEU A 36 -6.70 -8.16 17.10
C LEU A 36 -5.89 -7.20 16.23
N LYS A 37 -6.33 -5.95 16.08
CA LYS A 37 -5.58 -4.92 15.33
C LYS A 37 -4.17 -4.71 15.91
N SER A 38 -4.05 -4.66 17.24
CA SER A 38 -2.75 -4.57 17.92
C SER A 38 -1.85 -5.77 17.58
N GLN A 39 -2.37 -7.00 17.68
CA GLN A 39 -1.64 -8.23 17.34
C GLN A 39 -1.21 -8.27 15.86
N CYS A 40 -2.09 -7.83 14.95
CA CYS A 40 -1.75 -7.74 13.53
C CYS A 40 -0.61 -6.73 13.28
N TYR A 41 -0.60 -5.59 13.96
CA TYR A 41 0.52 -4.64 13.86
C TYR A 41 1.83 -5.21 14.40
N VAL A 42 1.80 -5.97 15.50
CA VAL A 42 2.99 -6.66 16.02
C VAL A 42 3.56 -7.60 14.96
N LYS A 43 2.74 -8.45 14.34
CA LYS A 43 3.17 -9.35 13.26
C LYS A 43 3.82 -8.60 12.08
N LEU A 44 3.22 -7.49 11.66
CA LEU A 44 3.78 -6.66 10.58
C LEU A 44 5.09 -5.99 11.00
N THR A 45 5.20 -5.53 12.25
CA THR A 45 6.43 -4.95 12.78
C THR A 45 7.55 -5.98 12.86
N ASP A 46 7.25 -7.21 13.27
CA ASP A 46 8.25 -8.27 13.34
C ASP A 46 8.76 -8.64 11.95
N LYS A 47 7.88 -8.70 10.94
CA LYS A 47 8.33 -8.84 9.53
C LYS A 47 9.18 -7.65 9.09
N LEU A 48 8.79 -6.42 9.43
CA LEU A 48 9.57 -5.22 9.08
C LEU A 48 10.97 -5.23 9.70
N LYS A 49 11.14 -5.81 10.90
CA LYS A 49 12.43 -5.89 11.57
C LYS A 49 13.46 -6.77 10.87
N GLU A 50 13.02 -7.72 10.04
CA GLU A 50 13.94 -8.51 9.20
C GLU A 50 14.72 -7.63 8.20
N HIS A 51 14.14 -6.49 7.80
CA HIS A 51 14.76 -5.52 6.91
C HIS A 51 15.26 -4.27 7.66
N GLN A 52 14.54 -3.82 8.69
CA GLN A 52 14.87 -2.65 9.52
C GLN A 52 14.82 -3.03 11.01
N PRO A 53 15.91 -3.54 11.61
CA PRO A 53 15.90 -4.10 12.97
C PRO A 53 15.41 -3.16 14.09
N THR A 54 15.52 -1.85 13.88
CA THR A 54 15.06 -0.81 14.81
C THR A 54 13.60 -0.39 14.62
N ALA A 55 12.86 -1.05 13.72
CA ALA A 55 11.48 -0.71 13.43
C ALA A 55 10.55 -0.96 14.63
N ASP A 56 9.70 0.02 14.92
CA ASP A 56 8.60 -0.09 15.86
C ASP A 56 7.24 -0.10 15.12
N ILE A 57 6.16 -0.20 15.90
CA ILE A 57 4.78 -0.17 15.37
C ILE A 57 4.48 1.14 14.64
N ASN A 58 5.05 2.27 15.09
CA ASN A 58 4.82 3.56 14.44
C ASN A 58 5.53 3.66 13.09
N CYS A 59 6.75 3.13 12.97
CA CYS A 59 7.47 2.95 11.72
C CYS A 59 6.68 2.07 10.76
N THR A 60 6.11 0.97 11.26
CA THR A 60 5.27 0.05 10.48
C THR A 60 4.02 0.73 9.93
N LYS A 61 3.30 1.47 10.79
CA LYS A 61 2.12 2.27 10.38
C LYS A 61 2.48 3.31 9.33
N ARG A 62 3.59 4.04 9.51
CA ARG A 62 4.08 5.01 8.52
C ARG A 62 4.37 4.33 7.18
N LYS A 63 5.04 3.17 7.18
CA LYS A 63 5.30 2.36 5.99
C LYS A 63 4.03 1.93 5.26
N ILE A 64 3.03 1.43 5.98
CA ILE A 64 1.73 1.06 5.41
C ILE A 64 1.03 2.29 4.82
N ASN A 65 1.05 3.43 5.51
CA ASN A 65 0.45 4.65 4.98
C ASN A 65 1.12 5.11 3.68
N THR A 66 2.45 5.03 3.60
CA THR A 66 3.18 5.31 2.37
C THR A 66 2.77 4.36 1.24
N LEU A 67 2.67 3.05 1.49
CA LEU A 67 2.16 2.07 0.50
C LEU A 67 0.76 2.45 -0.01
N ARG A 68 -0.16 2.79 0.90
CA ARG A 68 -1.53 3.21 0.56
C ARG A 68 -1.55 4.50 -0.26
N SER A 69 -0.75 5.50 0.13
CA SER A 69 -0.61 6.75 -0.62
C SER A 69 -0.11 6.52 -2.04
N ASN A 70 0.88 5.66 -2.22
CA ASN A 70 1.40 5.32 -3.54
C ASN A 70 0.35 4.58 -4.38
N PHE A 71 -0.31 3.57 -3.82
CA PHE A 71 -1.38 2.85 -4.51
C PHE A 71 -2.52 3.79 -4.94
N ARG A 72 -2.95 4.72 -4.08
CA ARG A 72 -3.95 5.74 -4.42
C ARG A 72 -3.58 6.57 -5.64
N ARG A 73 -2.31 6.95 -5.78
CA ARG A 73 -1.84 7.77 -6.92
C ARG A 73 -1.91 6.98 -8.21
N GLU A 74 -1.40 5.75 -8.19
CA GLU A 74 -1.45 4.86 -9.35
C GLU A 74 -2.90 4.54 -9.74
N LEU A 75 -3.75 4.29 -8.74
CA LEU A 75 -5.18 4.09 -8.94
C LEU A 75 -5.85 5.34 -9.54
N LYS A 76 -5.48 6.54 -9.10
CA LYS A 76 -5.99 7.81 -9.65
C LYS A 76 -5.58 8.00 -11.12
N LYS A 77 -4.34 7.68 -11.49
CA LYS A 77 -3.89 7.72 -12.89
C LYS A 77 -4.72 6.77 -13.76
N GLN A 78 -4.92 5.53 -13.29
CA GLN A 78 -5.73 4.53 -13.99
C GLN A 78 -7.21 4.93 -14.11
N ILE A 79 -7.79 5.56 -13.08
CA ILE A 79 -9.18 6.04 -13.14
C ILE A 79 -9.30 7.24 -14.08
N ASN A 80 -8.35 8.17 -14.04
CA ASN A 80 -8.39 9.37 -14.87
C ASN A 80 -8.21 9.06 -16.37
N SER A 81 -7.35 8.10 -16.74
CA SER A 81 -7.19 7.67 -18.14
C SER A 81 -8.49 7.12 -18.71
N ARG A 82 -9.29 6.41 -17.89
CA ARG A 82 -10.63 5.93 -18.29
C ARG A 82 -11.66 7.06 -18.48
N LYS A 83 -11.56 8.15 -17.70
CA LYS A 83 -12.53 9.25 -17.73
C LYS A 83 -12.31 10.22 -18.90
N SER A 84 -11.09 10.35 -19.41
CA SER A 84 -10.75 11.29 -20.49
C SER A 84 -11.28 10.91 -21.87
N GLY A 85 -12.06 9.82 -22.00
CA GLY A 85 -12.62 9.38 -23.29
C GLY A 85 -11.57 8.90 -24.28
N ALA A 86 -10.36 8.60 -23.79
CA ALA A 86 -9.27 8.07 -24.60
C ALA A 86 -9.64 6.65 -25.07
N GLY A 87 -9.24 6.27 -26.28
CA GLY A 87 -9.56 4.94 -26.84
C GLY A 87 -9.01 3.81 -25.96
N ALA A 88 -9.44 2.57 -26.18
CA ALA A 88 -8.95 1.42 -25.41
C ALA A 88 -7.41 1.26 -25.45
N ASP A 89 -6.75 1.85 -26.44
CA ASP A 89 -5.29 1.87 -26.64
C ASP A 89 -4.55 2.92 -25.78
N ASP A 90 -5.28 3.89 -25.19
CA ASP A 90 -4.72 4.99 -24.36
C ASP A 90 -4.93 4.76 -22.85
N MET A 91 -5.36 3.56 -22.44
CA MET A 91 -5.62 3.25 -21.05
C MET A 91 -4.30 3.09 -20.27
N TYR A 92 -4.07 3.97 -19.29
CA TYR A 92 -2.93 3.84 -18.38
C TYR A 92 -2.93 2.49 -17.64
N GLU A 93 -1.92 1.67 -17.92
CA GLU A 93 -1.59 0.47 -17.16
C GLU A 93 -0.45 0.77 -16.17
N PRO A 94 -0.66 0.60 -14.86
CA PRO A 94 0.40 0.76 -13.87
C PRO A 94 1.53 -0.23 -14.11
N THR A 95 2.74 0.28 -14.35
CA THR A 95 3.94 -0.55 -14.60
C THR A 95 4.71 -0.90 -13.32
N VAL A 96 4.27 -0.39 -12.16
CA VAL A 96 4.93 -0.65 -10.87
C VAL A 96 4.56 -2.03 -10.34
N TRP A 97 5.58 -2.82 -9.97
CA TRP A 97 5.43 -4.24 -9.62
C TRP A 97 4.47 -4.52 -8.46
N TYR A 98 4.34 -3.59 -7.50
CA TYR A 98 3.51 -3.77 -6.30
C TYR A 98 2.03 -3.45 -6.53
N PHE A 99 1.66 -2.84 -7.67
CA PHE A 99 0.30 -2.35 -7.86
C PHE A 99 -0.73 -3.48 -7.74
N ASN A 100 -0.47 -4.59 -8.43
CA ASN A 100 -1.31 -5.79 -8.38
C ASN A 100 -1.31 -6.42 -6.98
N ASP A 101 -0.20 -6.31 -6.23
CA ASP A 101 -0.10 -6.85 -4.88
C ASP A 101 -0.93 -6.02 -3.88
N LEU A 102 -1.15 -4.74 -4.13
CA LEU A 102 -1.98 -3.84 -3.31
C LEU A 102 -3.44 -3.73 -3.77
N GLU A 103 -3.83 -4.44 -4.84
CA GLU A 103 -5.15 -4.37 -5.46
C GLU A 103 -6.32 -4.61 -4.49
N PHE A 104 -6.09 -5.42 -3.43
CA PHE A 104 -7.08 -5.68 -2.38
C PHE A 104 -7.53 -4.42 -1.61
N LEU A 105 -6.79 -3.32 -1.71
CA LEU A 105 -7.13 -2.03 -1.12
C LEU A 105 -8.09 -1.20 -1.98
N ARG A 106 -8.32 -1.55 -3.25
CA ARG A 106 -9.07 -0.74 -4.21
C ARG A 106 -10.40 -0.23 -3.67
N ASP A 107 -11.20 -1.10 -3.07
CA ASP A 107 -12.52 -0.74 -2.55
C ASP A 107 -12.47 0.28 -1.41
N GLN A 108 -11.39 0.26 -0.63
CA GLN A 108 -11.18 1.18 0.49
C GLN A 108 -10.68 2.53 -0.04
N GLU A 109 -9.70 2.50 -0.93
CA GLU A 109 -9.00 3.70 -1.39
C GLU A 109 -9.78 4.48 -2.47
N CYS A 110 -10.60 3.80 -3.28
CA CYS A 110 -11.41 4.46 -4.31
C CYS A 110 -12.41 5.47 -3.71
N GLN A 111 -12.90 5.21 -2.50
CA GLN A 111 -13.80 6.12 -1.77
C GLN A 111 -13.09 7.42 -1.35
N ASP A 112 -11.77 7.36 -1.11
CA ASP A 112 -10.97 8.48 -0.62
C ASP A 112 -10.34 9.32 -1.74
N ILE A 113 -10.28 8.81 -2.99
CA ILE A 113 -9.70 9.55 -4.14
C ILE A 113 -10.44 10.86 -4.42
N GLY A 114 -11.73 10.95 -4.09
CA GLY A 114 -12.51 12.19 -4.19
C GLY A 114 -12.20 13.23 -3.11
N ARG A 115 -11.40 12.89 -2.09
CA ARG A 115 -11.25 13.68 -0.85
C ARG A 115 -9.85 14.22 -0.59
N SER A 116 -8.80 13.74 -1.26
CA SER A 116 -7.41 14.13 -0.94
C SER A 116 -6.78 15.11 -1.93
N SER A 117 -6.48 16.33 -1.46
CA SER A 117 -5.60 17.32 -2.10
C SER A 117 -4.31 17.45 -1.30
N ILE A 118 -3.38 16.48 -1.42
CA ILE A 118 -1.99 16.68 -0.98
C ILE A 118 -1.08 15.96 -1.97
N GLU A 119 -0.32 16.74 -2.74
CA GLU A 119 0.81 16.26 -3.53
C GLU A 119 2.01 16.06 -2.59
N GLU A 120 2.34 14.82 -2.27
CA GLU A 120 3.55 14.47 -1.52
C GLU A 120 4.66 14.08 -2.52
N ASP A 121 5.88 14.53 -2.30
CA ASP A 121 7.04 14.46 -3.20
C ASP A 121 7.38 13.03 -3.70
N MET A 122 7.62 12.86 -5.02
CA MET A 122 8.04 11.61 -5.66
C MET A 122 9.43 11.13 -5.20
N THR A 123 10.21 11.99 -4.56
CA THR A 123 11.56 11.66 -4.07
C THR A 123 11.54 10.61 -2.94
N ASN A 124 10.45 10.55 -2.16
CA ASN A 124 10.27 9.55 -1.09
C ASN A 124 9.89 8.15 -1.59
N PHE A 125 9.58 8.00 -2.88
CA PHE A 125 9.12 6.72 -3.45
C PHE A 125 10.28 5.82 -3.83
N VAL A 126 11.30 6.37 -4.49
CA VAL A 126 12.52 5.63 -4.82
C VAL A 126 13.21 5.26 -3.50
N SER A 127 13.34 6.15 -2.53
CA SER A 127 13.92 5.81 -1.21
C SER A 127 13.07 4.88 -0.33
N PHE A 128 11.83 4.55 -0.70
CA PHE A 128 11.02 3.63 0.09
C PHE A 128 11.44 2.17 -0.14
N PHE A 129 11.82 1.85 -1.38
CA PHE A 129 12.21 0.52 -1.83
C PHE A 129 13.70 0.41 -2.17
N TYR A 130 14.47 1.50 -2.03
CA TYR A 130 15.91 1.62 -2.27
C TYR A 130 16.61 2.16 -1.01
#